data_AF-A0A9Q1HQ11-F1
#
_entry.id   AF-A0A9Q1HQ11-F1
#
_cell.length_a   1.000
_cell.length_b   1.000
_cell.length_c   1.000
_cell.angle_alpha   90.00
_cell.angle_beta   90.00
_cell.angle_gamma   90.00
#
_symmetry.space_group_name_H-M   'P 1'
#
loop_
_entity.id
_entity.type
_entity.pdbx_description
1 polymer ?
#
loop_
_entity_poly.entity_id
_entity_poly.type
_entity_poly.pdbx_seq_one_letter_code
_entity_poly.pdbx_strand_id
1 'polypeptide(L)'
;MNKDYERSKQVSASMEPASLENLCVLYHSADFIVVNKHWDIRIDSKMWYEKQTVQSQLRHRFPELADPGTYYGFRFCHQLDFSTSGALCVALNKAAAGRAYRCFKERLVTKAYLALVRGWVDGDRMTLDFSIGKNTCEGKTHMMCIEGAEGCENPKPCQTELQVLEYGSYSGDPVTKVLLQPLTGRTHQLRVHCGAIGHPIVGDFTYSLRKDSAPYRMMLHAYLLRLPLLPEPVEVTAPDPFVTSLDPRWTPQRQLCTVEAALQSLLQPGPGEGRSPQHSGTEETKSPPVETEEQIAQCQQWLSEWGMD
;
A
#
# COMPACT_ATOMS: atom_id res chain seq x y z
N MET A 1 -29.27 -0.84 18.26
CA MET A 1 -28.48 -1.93 17.67
C MET A 1 -27.18 -2.03 18.45
N ASN A 2 -26.82 -3.24 18.92
CA ASN A 2 -25.82 -3.40 19.96
C ASN A 2 -24.40 -3.30 19.38
N LYS A 3 -23.61 -2.30 19.81
CA LYS A 3 -22.26 -2.03 19.29
C LYS A 3 -21.31 -3.23 19.44
N ASP A 4 -21.53 -4.06 20.45
CA ASP A 4 -20.75 -5.27 20.69
C ASP A 4 -21.01 -6.38 19.66
N TYR A 5 -22.23 -6.41 19.08
CA TYR A 5 -22.60 -7.38 18.04
C TYR A 5 -22.01 -7.03 16.67
N GLU A 6 -21.99 -5.74 16.32
CA GLU A 6 -21.29 -5.26 15.11
C GLU A 6 -19.78 -5.47 15.23
N ARG A 7 -19.22 -5.23 16.43
CA ARG A 7 -17.80 -5.47 16.73
C ARG A 7 -17.43 -6.96 16.64
N SER A 8 -18.26 -7.87 17.16
CA SER A 8 -18.01 -9.32 17.05
C SER A 8 -18.10 -9.85 15.62
N LYS A 9 -18.98 -9.29 14.77
CA LYS A 9 -19.04 -9.61 13.33
C LYS A 9 -17.82 -9.10 12.57
N GLN A 10 -17.29 -7.92 12.93
CA GLN A 10 -16.07 -7.39 12.34
C GLN A 10 -14.83 -8.22 12.69
N VAL A 11 -14.75 -8.75 13.91
CA VAL A 11 -13.64 -9.61 14.39
C VAL A 11 -13.61 -10.96 13.65
N SER A 12 -14.76 -11.62 13.44
CA SER A 12 -14.78 -12.88 12.69
C SER A 12 -14.48 -12.68 11.20
N ALA A 13 -14.97 -11.59 10.60
CA ALA A 13 -14.76 -11.29 9.18
C ALA A 13 -13.31 -10.92 8.82
N SER A 14 -12.45 -10.53 9.78
CA SER A 14 -11.06 -10.13 9.50
C SER A 14 -10.08 -11.30 9.31
N MET A 15 -10.42 -12.49 9.80
CA MET A 15 -9.59 -13.70 9.68
C MET A 15 -10.08 -14.68 8.62
N GLU A 16 -11.28 -14.46 8.06
CA GLU A 16 -11.82 -15.27 6.97
C GLU A 16 -11.08 -14.99 5.66
N PRO A 17 -10.90 -15.99 4.78
CA PRO A 17 -10.37 -15.77 3.45
C PRO A 17 -11.19 -14.76 2.64
N ALA A 18 -10.56 -14.13 1.65
CA ALA A 18 -11.27 -13.22 0.76
C ALA A 18 -12.42 -13.96 0.04
N SER A 19 -13.57 -13.30 -0.07
CA SER A 19 -14.73 -13.81 -0.81
C SER A 19 -15.21 -12.76 -1.80
N LEU A 20 -16.03 -13.15 -2.77
CA LEU A 20 -16.58 -12.23 -3.78
C LEU A 20 -17.43 -11.11 -3.15
N GLU A 21 -18.08 -11.41 -2.02
CA GLU A 21 -18.97 -10.49 -1.29
C GLU A 21 -18.20 -9.58 -0.32
N ASN A 22 -16.98 -9.96 0.08
CA ASN A 22 -16.18 -9.25 1.09
C ASN A 22 -15.38 -8.09 0.47
N LEU A 23 -16.08 -7.02 0.07
CA LEU A 23 -15.49 -5.76 -0.35
C LEU A 23 -15.74 -4.67 0.68
N CYS A 24 -14.66 -4.19 1.31
CA CYS A 24 -14.73 -3.05 2.22
C CYS A 24 -14.36 -1.76 1.50
N VAL A 25 -15.31 -0.82 1.39
CA VAL A 25 -15.09 0.50 0.80
C VAL A 25 -14.70 1.49 1.90
N LEU A 26 -13.56 2.14 1.73
CA LEU A 26 -13.03 3.17 2.63
C LEU A 26 -13.45 4.58 2.21
N TYR A 27 -13.60 4.79 0.90
CA TYR A 27 -13.96 6.07 0.31
C TYR A 27 -14.65 5.87 -1.04
N HIS A 28 -15.63 6.70 -1.35
CA HIS A 28 -16.31 6.70 -2.63
C HIS A 28 -16.78 8.10 -3.00
N SER A 29 -16.42 8.56 -4.19
CA SER A 29 -16.86 9.83 -4.79
C SER A 29 -17.19 9.62 -6.26
N ALA A 30 -17.51 10.70 -6.99
CA ALA A 30 -17.75 10.64 -8.43
C ALA A 30 -16.50 10.23 -9.25
N ASP A 31 -15.31 10.49 -8.70
CA ASP A 31 -14.04 10.30 -9.42
C ASP A 31 -13.25 9.09 -8.92
N PHE A 32 -13.40 8.70 -7.65
CA PHE A 32 -12.57 7.67 -7.04
C PHE A 32 -13.36 6.75 -6.11
N ILE A 33 -12.95 5.49 -6.08
CA ILE A 33 -13.29 4.55 -5.01
C ILE A 33 -11.99 4.02 -4.41
N VAL A 34 -11.90 4.03 -3.07
CA VAL A 34 -10.78 3.43 -2.35
C VAL A 34 -11.31 2.28 -1.52
N VAL A 35 -10.71 1.10 -1.70
CA VAL A 35 -11.12 -0.13 -1.01
C VAL A 35 -10.05 -0.56 -0.02
N ASN A 36 -10.46 -1.20 1.06
CA ASN A 36 -9.56 -1.94 1.93
C ASN A 36 -9.34 -3.32 1.30
N LYS A 37 -8.31 -3.45 0.48
CA LYS A 37 -7.95 -4.70 -0.18
C LYS A 37 -7.69 -5.77 0.88
N HIS A 38 -8.31 -6.94 0.71
CA HIS A 38 -8.03 -8.08 1.56
C HIS A 38 -6.57 -8.57 1.40
N TRP A 39 -6.08 -9.33 2.37
CA TRP A 39 -4.84 -10.09 2.20
C TRP A 39 -5.08 -11.31 1.31
N ASP A 40 -4.01 -11.80 0.68
CA ASP A 40 -4.01 -12.94 -0.24
C ASP A 40 -5.10 -12.90 -1.32
N ILE A 41 -5.28 -11.72 -1.92
CA ILE A 41 -6.14 -11.53 -3.08
C ILE A 41 -5.41 -10.71 -4.15
N ARG A 42 -5.53 -11.14 -5.41
CA ARG A 42 -5.01 -10.39 -6.56
C ARG A 42 -5.87 -9.16 -6.82
N ILE A 43 -5.27 -8.12 -7.36
CA ILE A 43 -6.00 -6.92 -7.79
C ILE A 43 -6.89 -7.27 -8.98
N ASP A 44 -6.30 -7.89 -10.00
CA ASP A 44 -6.96 -8.34 -11.22
C ASP A 44 -6.40 -9.71 -11.66
N SER A 45 -7.06 -10.30 -12.64
CA SER A 45 -6.57 -11.49 -13.33
C SER A 45 -7.22 -11.62 -14.70
N LYS A 46 -6.48 -12.19 -15.65
CA LYS A 46 -6.99 -12.62 -16.95
C LYS A 46 -7.41 -14.08 -16.98
N MET A 47 -7.08 -14.83 -15.93
CA MET A 47 -7.34 -16.25 -15.86
C MET A 47 -8.81 -16.46 -15.52
N TRP A 48 -9.57 -17.05 -16.44
CA TRP A 48 -11.02 -17.26 -16.30
C TRP A 48 -11.43 -18.03 -15.03
N TYR A 49 -10.50 -18.81 -14.45
CA TYR A 49 -10.70 -19.56 -13.21
C TYR A 49 -10.37 -18.76 -11.94
N GLU A 50 -9.64 -17.64 -12.05
CA GLU A 50 -9.32 -16.76 -10.93
C GLU A 50 -10.50 -15.83 -10.66
N LYS A 51 -11.43 -16.34 -9.83
CA LYS A 51 -12.70 -15.65 -9.53
C LYS A 51 -12.62 -14.75 -8.31
N GLN A 52 -11.50 -14.77 -7.58
CA GLN A 52 -11.31 -14.02 -6.35
C GLN A 52 -10.26 -12.93 -6.58
N THR A 53 -10.70 -11.83 -7.17
CA THR A 53 -9.88 -10.63 -7.38
C THR A 53 -10.62 -9.40 -6.88
N VAL A 54 -9.90 -8.32 -6.55
CA VAL A 54 -10.52 -7.04 -6.22
C VAL A 54 -11.39 -6.55 -7.37
N GLN A 55 -10.93 -6.73 -8.61
CA GLN A 55 -11.68 -6.47 -9.82
C GLN A 55 -13.01 -7.25 -9.86
N SER A 56 -13.03 -8.52 -9.48
CA SER A 56 -14.24 -9.33 -9.42
C SER A 56 -15.18 -8.86 -8.30
N GLN A 57 -14.64 -8.52 -7.14
CA GLN A 57 -15.40 -7.95 -6.02
C GLN A 57 -16.06 -6.61 -6.40
N LEU A 58 -15.29 -5.72 -7.04
CA LEU A 58 -15.79 -4.43 -7.55
C LEU A 58 -16.90 -4.64 -8.59
N ARG A 59 -16.68 -5.52 -9.57
CA ARG A 59 -17.68 -5.83 -10.60
C ARG A 59 -18.96 -6.42 -10.02
N HIS A 60 -18.83 -7.26 -8.99
CA HIS A 60 -19.98 -7.86 -8.31
C HIS A 60 -20.77 -6.81 -7.52
N ARG A 61 -20.08 -5.94 -6.78
CA ARG A 61 -20.72 -4.98 -5.87
C ARG A 61 -21.19 -3.67 -6.54
N PHE A 62 -20.50 -3.27 -7.60
CA PHE A 62 -20.68 -2.01 -8.34
C PHE A 62 -20.55 -2.25 -9.86
N PRO A 63 -21.43 -3.07 -10.47
CA PRO A 63 -21.38 -3.36 -11.91
C PRO A 63 -21.46 -2.09 -12.78
N GLU A 64 -22.12 -1.04 -12.30
CA GLU A 64 -22.25 0.26 -12.96
C GLU A 64 -20.95 1.06 -13.04
N LEU A 65 -19.98 0.77 -12.17
CA LEU A 65 -18.67 1.43 -12.16
C LEU A 65 -17.67 0.76 -13.13
N ALA A 66 -18.04 -0.38 -13.72
CA ALA A 66 -17.17 -1.07 -14.66
C ALA A 66 -17.08 -0.29 -15.99
N ASP A 67 -15.85 0.01 -16.41
CA ASP A 67 -15.55 0.71 -17.65
C ASP A 67 -15.19 -0.30 -18.76
N PRO A 68 -16.10 -0.58 -19.71
CA PRO A 68 -15.87 -1.54 -20.78
C PRO A 68 -14.77 -1.09 -21.76
N GLY A 69 -14.39 0.19 -21.76
CA GLY A 69 -13.28 0.73 -22.53
C GLY A 69 -11.91 0.45 -21.90
N THR A 70 -11.86 -0.26 -20.77
CA THR A 70 -10.61 -0.69 -20.13
C THR A 70 -10.43 -2.19 -20.20
N TYR A 71 -9.17 -2.60 -20.27
CA TYR A 71 -8.82 -4.00 -20.34
C TYR A 71 -9.33 -4.81 -19.13
N TYR A 72 -9.27 -4.23 -17.93
CA TYR A 72 -9.69 -4.90 -16.68
C TYR A 72 -11.09 -4.48 -16.19
N GLY A 73 -11.77 -3.56 -16.86
CA GLY A 73 -13.03 -2.98 -16.39
C GLY A 73 -12.88 -1.89 -15.32
N PHE A 74 -11.68 -1.67 -14.79
CA PHE A 74 -11.42 -0.67 -13.75
C PHE A 74 -10.04 -0.04 -13.95
N ARG A 75 -9.85 1.18 -13.44
CA ARG A 75 -8.60 1.96 -13.57
C ARG A 75 -7.89 2.00 -12.22
N PHE A 76 -7.16 0.94 -11.89
CA PHE A 76 -6.36 0.90 -10.67
C PHE A 76 -5.26 1.97 -10.72
N CYS A 77 -5.22 2.85 -9.71
CA CYS A 77 -4.28 3.98 -9.71
C CYS A 77 -2.87 3.58 -9.28
N HIS A 78 -2.74 2.47 -8.53
CA HIS A 78 -1.48 1.89 -8.09
C HIS A 78 -1.68 0.41 -7.78
N GLN A 79 -0.59 -0.27 -7.41
CA GLN A 79 -0.60 -1.67 -7.01
C GLN A 79 -0.36 -1.84 -5.50
N LEU A 80 -0.74 -3.04 -5.04
CA LEU A 80 -0.38 -3.65 -3.77
C LEU A 80 -0.06 -5.12 -4.07
N ASP A 81 0.94 -5.68 -3.38
CA ASP A 81 1.27 -7.10 -3.50
C ASP A 81 0.04 -7.97 -3.15
N PHE A 82 0.00 -9.18 -3.71
CA PHE A 82 -1.05 -10.18 -3.44
C PHE A 82 -1.34 -10.33 -1.93
N SER A 83 -0.29 -10.55 -1.13
CA SER A 83 -0.41 -10.77 0.32
C SER A 83 -0.59 -9.51 1.15
N THR A 84 -0.38 -8.32 0.57
CA THR A 84 -0.51 -7.04 1.29
C THR A 84 -1.97 -6.61 1.29
N SER A 85 -2.53 -6.32 2.46
CA SER A 85 -3.88 -5.73 2.57
C SER A 85 -3.85 -4.20 2.60
N GLY A 86 -5.00 -3.54 2.58
CA GLY A 86 -5.13 -2.11 2.87
C GLY A 86 -5.59 -1.26 1.70
N ALA A 87 -5.44 0.06 1.84
CA ALA A 87 -5.97 1.04 0.91
C ALA A 87 -5.48 0.85 -0.53
N LEU A 88 -6.42 0.61 -1.45
CA LEU A 88 -6.20 0.53 -2.89
C LEU A 88 -7.15 1.48 -3.61
N CYS A 89 -6.60 2.46 -4.32
CA CYS A 89 -7.37 3.48 -5.03
C CYS A 89 -7.65 3.09 -6.48
N VAL A 90 -8.89 3.29 -6.91
CA VAL A 90 -9.39 3.05 -8.27
C VAL A 90 -10.06 4.33 -8.76
N ALA A 91 -9.66 4.78 -9.94
CA ALA A 91 -10.30 5.88 -10.63
C ALA A 91 -11.55 5.39 -11.38
N LEU A 92 -12.63 6.17 -11.32
CA LEU A 92 -13.93 5.85 -11.91
C LEU A 92 -14.09 6.42 -13.32
N ASN A 93 -13.18 7.28 -13.76
CA ASN A 93 -13.16 7.83 -15.10
C ASN A 93 -11.73 8.15 -15.57
N LYS A 94 -11.58 8.42 -16.88
CA LYS A 94 -10.28 8.67 -17.52
C LYS A 94 -9.56 9.90 -16.94
N ALA A 95 -10.28 10.99 -16.69
CA ALA A 95 -9.70 12.22 -16.15
C ALA A 95 -9.17 12.00 -14.72
N ALA A 96 -9.94 11.32 -13.87
CA ALA A 96 -9.52 10.93 -12.52
C ALA A 96 -8.27 10.04 -12.56
N ALA A 97 -8.22 9.07 -13.47
CA ALA A 97 -7.04 8.22 -13.65
C ALA A 97 -5.79 9.02 -14.06
N GLY A 98 -5.93 9.99 -14.98
CA GLY A 98 -4.85 10.88 -15.39
C GLY A 98 -4.33 11.75 -14.24
N ARG A 99 -5.22 12.30 -13.40
CA ARG A 99 -4.82 13.08 -12.22
C ARG A 99 -4.08 12.21 -11.18
N ALA A 100 -4.61 11.03 -10.86
CA ALA A 100 -3.96 10.11 -9.94
C ALA A 100 -2.59 9.64 -10.46
N TYR A 101 -2.50 9.29 -11.75
CA TYR A 101 -1.24 8.91 -12.40
C TYR A 101 -0.17 10.01 -12.23
N ARG A 102 -0.53 11.28 -12.43
CA ARG A 102 0.39 12.40 -12.23
C ARG A 102 0.91 12.46 -10.80
N CYS A 103 0.03 12.33 -9.80
CA CYS A 103 0.44 12.30 -8.39
C CYS A 103 1.45 11.18 -8.10
N PHE A 104 1.25 9.97 -8.64
CA PHE A 104 2.19 8.86 -8.45
C PHE A 104 3.51 9.08 -9.21
N LYS A 105 3.45 9.58 -10.45
CA LYS A 105 4.62 9.86 -11.29
C LYS A 105 5.52 10.92 -10.66
N GLU A 106 4.91 11.99 -10.13
CA GLU A 106 5.59 13.12 -9.49
C GLU A 106 5.91 12.86 -8.02
N ARG A 107 5.61 11.66 -7.48
CA ARG A 107 5.85 11.26 -6.09
C ARG A 107 5.19 12.18 -5.04
N LEU A 108 4.03 12.73 -5.40
CA LEU A 108 3.23 13.58 -4.51
C LEU A 108 2.35 12.77 -3.54
N VAL A 109 2.19 11.47 -3.79
CA VAL A 109 1.35 10.59 -2.96
C VAL A 109 2.03 10.26 -1.65
N THR A 110 1.36 10.52 -0.53
CA THR A 110 1.81 10.04 0.78
C THR A 110 1.20 8.68 1.07
N LYS A 111 2.04 7.72 1.48
CA LYS A 111 1.63 6.37 1.87
C LYS A 111 2.25 6.02 3.21
N ALA A 112 1.49 5.37 4.07
CA ALA A 112 2.05 4.76 5.28
C ALA A 112 1.47 3.36 5.45
N TYR A 113 2.29 2.44 5.95
CA TYR A 113 1.95 1.04 6.13
C TYR A 113 2.17 0.67 7.58
N LEU A 114 1.28 -0.14 8.14
CA LEU A 114 1.55 -0.84 9.38
C LEU A 114 2.18 -2.20 9.05
N ALA A 115 3.10 -2.64 9.89
CA ALA A 115 3.62 -4.00 9.83
C ALA A 115 3.93 -4.55 11.22
N LEU A 116 3.84 -5.88 11.36
CA LEU A 116 4.53 -6.61 12.43
C LEU A 116 5.80 -7.20 11.82
N VAL A 117 6.96 -6.90 12.39
CA VAL A 117 8.27 -7.41 11.97
C VAL A 117 8.89 -8.29 13.03
N ARG A 118 9.64 -9.32 12.63
CA ARG A 118 10.28 -10.28 13.54
C ARG A 118 11.39 -9.61 14.36
N GLY A 119 11.54 -10.03 15.62
CA GLY A 119 12.53 -9.48 16.55
C GLY A 119 12.13 -8.11 17.11
N TRP A 120 12.98 -7.56 17.96
CA TRP A 120 12.83 -6.19 18.45
C TRP A 120 13.75 -5.26 17.66
N VAL A 121 13.16 -4.33 16.92
CA VAL A 121 13.91 -3.32 16.17
C VAL A 121 14.57 -2.35 17.13
N ASP A 122 15.87 -2.13 16.96
CA ASP A 122 16.64 -1.17 17.74
C ASP A 122 16.35 0.27 17.30
N GLY A 123 16.08 1.14 18.27
CA GLY A 123 15.81 2.56 18.06
C GLY A 123 14.36 2.89 17.70
N ASP A 124 13.99 4.16 17.87
CA ASP A 124 12.60 4.61 17.69
C ASP A 124 12.29 4.93 16.23
N ARG A 125 13.30 5.37 15.46
CA ARG A 125 13.21 5.77 14.05
C ARG A 125 14.43 5.30 13.28
N MET A 126 14.22 4.91 12.03
CA MET A 126 15.29 4.48 11.13
C MET A 126 14.95 4.84 9.68
N THR A 127 15.93 5.39 8.96
CA THR A 127 15.86 5.56 7.51
C THR A 127 16.52 4.35 6.86
N LEU A 128 15.81 3.69 5.95
CA LEU A 128 16.29 2.54 5.18
C LEU A 128 16.50 2.97 3.74
N ASP A 129 17.75 3.09 3.30
CA ASP A 129 18.17 3.69 2.02
C ASP A 129 18.88 2.72 1.07
N PHE A 130 18.78 1.41 1.32
CA PHE A 130 19.35 0.38 0.45
C PHE A 130 18.71 0.40 -0.94
N SER A 131 19.51 0.50 -2.01
CA SER A 131 18.99 0.33 -3.36
C SER A 131 18.46 -1.10 -3.57
N ILE A 132 17.39 -1.25 -4.36
CA ILE A 132 16.78 -2.55 -4.66
C ILE A 132 16.91 -2.86 -6.15
N GLY A 133 17.43 -4.04 -6.46
CA GLY A 133 17.55 -4.59 -7.81
C GLY A 133 16.78 -5.92 -7.98
N LYS A 134 16.81 -6.45 -9.20
CA LYS A 134 16.22 -7.76 -9.51
C LYS A 134 17.19 -8.86 -9.06
N ASN A 135 16.67 -9.89 -8.40
CA ASN A 135 17.44 -11.07 -8.05
C ASN A 135 17.37 -12.10 -9.20
N THR A 136 18.52 -12.50 -9.73
CA THR A 136 18.62 -13.50 -10.80
C THR A 136 19.02 -14.89 -10.32
N CYS A 137 19.46 -15.05 -9.07
CA CYS A 137 19.95 -16.31 -8.52
C CYS A 137 18.87 -17.18 -7.88
N GLU A 138 17.85 -16.58 -7.25
CA GLU A 138 16.85 -17.31 -6.43
C GLU A 138 15.49 -17.49 -7.12
N GLY A 139 15.45 -17.30 -8.44
CA GLY A 139 14.29 -17.52 -9.30
C GLY A 139 13.12 -16.56 -9.05
N LYS A 140 11.93 -16.92 -9.56
CA LYS A 140 10.73 -16.05 -9.53
C LYS A 140 10.12 -15.85 -8.13
N THR A 141 10.54 -16.63 -7.12
CA THR A 141 9.96 -16.56 -5.77
C THR A 141 10.54 -15.43 -4.93
N HIS A 142 11.84 -15.13 -5.07
CA HIS A 142 12.52 -14.03 -4.38
C HIS A 142 13.03 -13.06 -5.45
N MET A 143 12.12 -12.25 -6.00
CA MET A 143 12.37 -11.49 -7.24
C MET A 143 13.28 -10.27 -7.06
N MET A 144 13.42 -9.78 -5.83
CA MET A 144 14.10 -8.52 -5.54
C MET A 144 15.11 -8.73 -4.42
N CYS A 145 16.25 -8.05 -4.50
CA CYS A 145 17.30 -8.08 -3.48
C CYS A 145 17.94 -6.69 -3.34
N ILE A 146 18.69 -6.50 -2.26
CA ILE A 146 19.45 -5.27 -2.01
C ILE A 146 20.71 -5.22 -2.86
N GLU A 147 21.21 -4.01 -3.13
CA GLU A 147 22.54 -3.82 -3.72
C GLU A 147 23.62 -4.59 -2.94
N GLY A 148 24.58 -5.16 -3.67
CA GLY A 148 25.64 -5.98 -3.09
C GLY A 148 25.27 -7.44 -2.81
N ALA A 149 23.99 -7.83 -2.87
CA ALA A 149 23.59 -9.23 -2.84
C ALA A 149 24.01 -9.96 -4.14
N GLU A 150 24.31 -11.26 -4.02
CA GLU A 150 24.62 -12.10 -5.17
C GLU A 150 23.44 -12.13 -6.17
N GLY A 151 23.73 -11.90 -7.46
CA GLY A 151 22.69 -11.86 -8.50
C GLY A 151 21.82 -10.60 -8.48
N CYS A 152 22.20 -9.53 -7.78
CA CYS A 152 21.49 -8.26 -7.82
C CYS A 152 21.79 -7.48 -9.11
N GLU A 153 20.79 -7.36 -9.98
CA GLU A 153 20.89 -6.60 -11.23
C GLU A 153 20.09 -5.29 -11.19
N ASN A 154 20.68 -4.23 -11.77
CA ASN A 154 20.07 -2.91 -11.95
C ASN A 154 19.45 -2.33 -10.66
N PRO A 155 20.21 -2.22 -9.55
CA PRO A 155 19.71 -1.66 -8.31
C PRO A 155 19.29 -0.21 -8.53
N LYS A 156 18.13 0.15 -8.01
CA LYS A 156 17.60 1.52 -8.09
C LYS A 156 17.50 2.12 -6.68
N PRO A 157 17.84 3.41 -6.52
CA PRO A 157 17.70 4.09 -5.24
C PRO A 157 16.29 3.95 -4.68
N CYS A 158 16.22 3.68 -3.40
CA CYS A 158 15.02 3.28 -2.71
C CYS A 158 15.10 3.74 -1.26
N GLN A 159 14.05 4.38 -0.74
CA GLN A 159 14.05 4.90 0.63
C GLN A 159 12.73 4.61 1.33
N THR A 160 12.83 4.14 2.57
CA THR A 160 11.72 3.86 3.48
C THR A 160 12.04 4.43 4.85
N GLU A 161 11.16 5.27 5.40
CA GLU A 161 11.23 5.68 6.80
C GLU A 161 10.48 4.65 7.66
N LEU A 162 11.11 4.19 8.74
CA LEU A 162 10.56 3.27 9.72
C LEU A 162 10.44 3.97 11.07
N GLN A 163 9.27 3.88 11.68
CA GLN A 163 9.00 4.33 13.05
C GLN A 163 8.51 3.13 13.86
N VAL A 164 9.16 2.88 15.00
CA VAL A 164 8.68 1.87 15.96
C VAL A 164 7.48 2.42 16.71
N LEU A 165 6.43 1.61 16.80
CA LEU A 165 5.18 1.91 17.50
C LEU A 165 5.09 1.13 18.81
N GLU A 166 5.22 -0.20 18.73
CA GLU A 166 5.03 -1.10 19.87
C GLU A 166 6.01 -2.28 19.78
N TYR A 167 6.53 -2.71 20.93
CA TYR A 167 7.15 -4.02 21.08
C TYR A 167 6.15 -5.00 21.67
N GLY A 168 6.24 -6.25 21.25
CA GLY A 168 5.45 -7.32 21.83
C GLY A 168 5.89 -8.69 21.34
N SER A 169 4.91 -9.60 21.26
CA SER A 169 5.11 -10.94 20.73
C SER A 169 4.00 -11.35 19.78
N TYR A 170 4.34 -12.15 18.77
CA TYR A 170 3.38 -12.83 17.91
C TYR A 170 3.54 -14.35 18.03
N SER A 171 2.52 -15.05 18.54
CA SER A 171 2.61 -16.48 18.87
C SER A 171 3.77 -16.84 19.81
N GLY A 172 4.13 -15.93 20.72
CA GLY A 172 5.22 -16.11 21.70
C GLY A 172 6.60 -15.65 21.21
N ASP A 173 6.80 -15.42 19.92
CA ASP A 173 8.06 -14.91 19.38
C ASP A 173 8.12 -13.37 19.49
N PRO A 174 9.29 -12.76 19.75
CA PRO A 174 9.43 -11.30 19.79
C PRO A 174 9.14 -10.69 18.42
N VAL A 175 8.33 -9.62 18.42
CA VAL A 175 8.03 -8.82 17.23
C VAL A 175 7.93 -7.33 17.58
N THR A 176 8.11 -6.48 16.57
CA THR A 176 7.87 -5.03 16.66
C THR A 176 6.76 -4.65 15.70
N LYS A 177 5.80 -3.86 16.18
CA LYS A 177 4.85 -3.14 15.34
C LYS A 177 5.48 -1.83 14.89
N VAL A 178 5.49 -1.60 13.58
CA VAL A 178 6.13 -0.45 12.95
C VAL A 178 5.18 0.28 12.00
N LEU A 179 5.38 1.58 11.86
CA LEU A 179 4.87 2.38 10.75
C LEU A 179 5.99 2.53 9.71
N LEU A 180 5.69 2.23 8.46
CA LEU A 180 6.61 2.30 7.32
C LEU A 180 6.09 3.33 6.31
N GLN A 181 6.92 4.31 5.95
CA GLN A 181 6.64 5.29 4.91
C GLN A 181 7.61 5.09 3.74
N PRO A 182 7.17 4.44 2.65
CA PRO A 182 8.00 4.35 1.44
C PRO A 182 7.98 5.69 0.70
N LEU A 183 9.15 6.35 0.60
CA LEU A 183 9.35 7.57 -0.18
C LEU A 183 9.56 7.28 -1.67
N THR A 184 9.88 6.02 -1.98
CA THR A 184 9.93 5.46 -3.33
C THR A 184 8.85 4.38 -3.51
N GLY A 185 8.78 3.79 -4.71
CA GLY A 185 7.86 2.67 -4.98
C GLY A 185 8.55 1.62 -5.83
N ARG A 186 9.42 0.81 -5.21
CA ARG A 186 10.01 -0.38 -5.85
C ARG A 186 9.20 -1.62 -5.49
N THR A 187 9.23 -2.63 -6.36
CA THR A 187 8.57 -3.92 -6.11
C THR A 187 9.08 -4.52 -4.81
N HIS A 188 8.15 -4.97 -3.95
CA HIS A 188 8.44 -5.56 -2.64
C HIS A 188 9.31 -4.70 -1.70
N GLN A 189 9.39 -3.38 -1.94
CA GLN A 189 10.32 -2.48 -1.24
C GLN A 189 10.36 -2.66 0.28
N LEU A 190 9.21 -2.57 0.93
CA LEU A 190 9.10 -2.66 2.38
C LEU A 190 9.56 -4.03 2.91
N ARG A 191 9.21 -5.09 2.19
CA ARG A 191 9.52 -6.48 2.54
C ARG A 191 11.02 -6.74 2.46
N VAL A 192 11.66 -6.28 1.37
CA VAL A 192 13.11 -6.35 1.16
C VAL A 192 13.85 -5.55 2.23
N HIS A 193 13.46 -4.29 2.46
CA HIS A 193 14.13 -3.43 3.46
C HIS A 193 14.04 -4.01 4.87
N CYS A 194 12.86 -4.45 5.29
CA CYS A 194 12.66 -5.09 6.60
C CYS A 194 13.50 -6.38 6.72
N GLY A 195 13.52 -7.22 5.67
CA GLY A 195 14.39 -8.40 5.64
C GLY A 195 15.88 -8.06 5.70
N ALA A 196 16.32 -7.01 5.00
CA ALA A 196 17.71 -6.58 4.94
C ALA A 196 18.27 -6.12 6.29
N ILE A 197 17.44 -5.48 7.12
CA ILE A 197 17.82 -5.10 8.49
C ILE A 197 17.68 -6.24 9.51
N GLY A 198 17.41 -7.47 9.05
CA GLY A 198 17.26 -8.64 9.92
C GLY A 198 15.88 -8.78 10.60
N HIS A 199 14.92 -7.93 10.24
CA HIS A 199 13.58 -7.89 10.81
C HIS A 199 12.51 -8.16 9.73
N PRO A 200 12.45 -9.37 9.12
CA PRO A 200 11.47 -9.66 8.09
C PRO A 200 10.04 -9.51 8.61
N ILE A 201 9.13 -9.14 7.71
CA ILE A 201 7.70 -9.00 8.05
C ILE A 201 7.15 -10.37 8.45
N VAL A 202 6.38 -10.39 9.54
CA VAL A 202 5.74 -11.61 10.06
C VAL A 202 4.83 -12.20 8.99
N GLY A 203 4.99 -13.48 8.69
CA GLY A 203 4.23 -14.21 7.67
C GLY A 203 4.68 -13.94 6.23
N ASP A 204 5.79 -13.23 6.02
CA ASP A 204 6.39 -13.09 4.68
C ASP A 204 7.19 -14.35 4.33
N PHE A 205 6.54 -15.30 3.68
CA PHE A 205 7.16 -16.56 3.27
C PHE A 205 8.38 -16.38 2.34
N THR A 206 8.36 -15.36 1.49
CA THR A 206 9.42 -15.11 0.50
C THR A 206 10.67 -14.57 1.17
N TYR A 207 10.55 -13.44 1.89
CA TYR A 207 11.72 -12.72 2.42
C TYR A 207 12.19 -13.21 3.79
N SER A 208 11.44 -14.13 4.41
CA SER A 208 11.91 -14.90 5.58
C SER A 208 12.70 -16.15 5.23
N LEU A 209 13.04 -16.35 3.95
CA LEU A 209 13.67 -17.59 3.44
C LEU A 209 12.85 -18.84 3.79
N ARG A 210 11.52 -18.76 3.60
CA ARG A 210 10.55 -19.85 3.85
C ARG A 210 10.41 -20.28 5.31
N LYS A 211 10.96 -19.51 6.25
CA LYS A 211 10.88 -19.82 7.70
C LYS A 211 9.56 -19.39 8.31
N ASP A 212 8.97 -18.31 7.81
CA ASP A 212 7.79 -17.71 8.42
C ASP A 212 6.50 -18.09 7.69
N SER A 213 6.08 -19.35 7.88
CA SER A 213 4.88 -19.95 7.25
C SER A 213 3.71 -20.19 8.21
N ALA A 214 3.92 -20.04 9.51
CA ALA A 214 2.90 -20.31 10.53
C ALA A 214 1.81 -19.22 10.67
N PRO A 215 2.09 -17.91 10.49
CA PRO A 215 1.05 -16.89 10.49
C PRO A 215 0.06 -17.11 9.34
N TYR A 216 -1.22 -16.84 9.59
CA TYR A 216 -2.30 -17.01 8.62
C TYR A 216 -2.23 -16.08 7.39
N ARG A 217 -1.39 -15.04 7.46
CA ARG A 217 -1.21 -14.02 6.43
C ARG A 217 0.11 -13.29 6.66
N MET A 218 0.53 -12.52 5.65
CA MET A 218 1.58 -11.52 5.81
C MET A 218 1.05 -10.29 6.58
N MET A 219 1.82 -9.86 7.58
CA MET A 219 1.49 -8.73 8.46
C MET A 219 1.99 -7.41 7.88
N LEU A 220 1.55 -7.10 6.65
CA LEU A 220 1.76 -5.82 6.00
C LEU A 220 0.41 -5.24 5.56
N HIS A 221 0.16 -3.99 5.93
CA HIS A 221 -1.12 -3.32 5.69
C HIS A 221 -0.91 -1.88 5.22
N ALA A 222 -1.41 -1.55 4.03
CA ALA A 222 -1.46 -0.18 3.50
C ALA A 222 -2.49 0.63 4.31
N TYR A 223 -1.99 1.34 5.31
CA TYR A 223 -2.80 1.98 6.34
C TYR A 223 -3.29 3.37 5.92
N LEU A 224 -2.38 4.24 5.48
CA LEU A 224 -2.68 5.58 5.01
C LEU A 224 -2.42 5.68 3.51
N LEU A 225 -3.37 6.28 2.79
CA LEU A 225 -3.18 6.72 1.42
C LEU A 225 -3.70 8.16 1.27
N ARG A 226 -2.83 9.05 0.80
CA ARG A 226 -3.16 10.46 0.54
C ARG A 226 -2.72 10.86 -0.86
N LEU A 227 -3.69 11.15 -1.73
CA LEU A 227 -3.47 11.76 -3.03
C LEU A 227 -3.85 13.25 -2.93
N PRO A 228 -2.91 14.19 -3.13
CA PRO A 228 -3.16 15.63 -3.03
C PRO A 228 -3.86 16.15 -4.30
N LEU A 229 -5.06 15.64 -4.56
CA LEU A 229 -5.90 16.01 -5.68
C LEU A 229 -6.65 17.32 -5.39
N LEU A 230 -7.02 18.03 -6.46
CA LEU A 230 -7.88 19.21 -6.40
C LEU A 230 -9.25 18.88 -7.02
N PRO A 231 -10.36 19.49 -6.54
CA PRO A 231 -10.40 20.48 -5.44
C PRO A 231 -10.25 19.88 -4.05
N GLU A 232 -10.51 18.58 -3.89
CA GLU A 232 -10.41 17.87 -2.61
C GLU A 232 -9.40 16.71 -2.72
N PRO A 233 -8.56 16.51 -1.69
CA PRO A 233 -7.65 15.38 -1.65
C PRO A 233 -8.41 14.08 -1.40
N VAL A 234 -7.90 12.98 -1.97
CA VAL A 234 -8.33 11.64 -1.54
C VAL A 234 -7.41 11.23 -0.40
N GLU A 235 -7.92 11.30 0.82
CA GLU A 235 -7.20 10.92 2.04
C GLU A 235 -8.00 9.85 2.78
N VAL A 236 -7.42 8.66 2.92
CA VAL A 236 -8.05 7.55 3.63
C VAL A 236 -7.11 6.91 4.62
N THR A 237 -7.67 6.52 5.76
CA THR A 237 -7.02 5.64 6.73
C THR A 237 -7.82 4.36 6.84
N ALA A 238 -7.20 3.23 6.53
CA ALA A 238 -7.78 1.91 6.73
C ALA A 238 -7.76 1.53 8.22
N PRO A 239 -8.69 0.71 8.73
CA PRO A 239 -8.64 0.23 10.11
C PRO A 239 -7.36 -0.57 10.38
N ASP A 240 -6.74 -0.38 11.55
CA ASP A 240 -5.57 -1.15 11.98
C ASP A 240 -5.94 -2.63 12.20
N PRO A 241 -5.42 -3.57 11.38
CA PRO A 241 -5.72 -4.99 11.54
C PRO A 241 -4.83 -5.67 12.60
N PHE A 242 -3.78 -5.02 13.09
CA PHE A 242 -2.78 -5.60 14.00
C PHE A 242 -3.04 -5.18 15.44
N VAL A 243 -4.22 -5.58 15.93
CA VAL A 243 -4.69 -5.36 17.30
C VAL A 243 -5.12 -6.70 17.91
N THR A 244 -4.88 -6.87 19.21
CA THR A 244 -5.15 -8.13 19.94
C THR A 244 -6.62 -8.56 19.87
N SER A 245 -7.55 -7.61 19.72
CA SER A 245 -8.98 -7.91 19.55
C SER A 245 -9.33 -8.59 18.23
N LEU A 246 -8.49 -8.43 17.19
CA LEU A 246 -8.67 -9.06 15.88
C LEU A 246 -7.79 -10.31 15.71
N ASP A 247 -6.56 -10.27 16.24
CA ASP A 247 -5.67 -11.44 16.27
C ASP A 247 -5.07 -11.63 17.67
N PRO A 248 -5.55 -12.61 18.46
CA PRO A 248 -5.06 -12.83 19.82
C PRO A 248 -3.61 -13.34 19.87
N ARG A 249 -3.03 -13.76 18.73
CA ARG A 249 -1.60 -14.13 18.69
C ARG A 249 -0.69 -12.92 18.83
N TRP A 250 -1.16 -11.71 18.48
CA TRP A 250 -0.46 -10.46 18.72
C TRP A 250 -0.71 -9.98 20.15
N THR A 251 0.36 -9.95 20.96
CA THR A 251 0.34 -9.47 22.34
C THR A 251 1.30 -8.28 22.48
N PRO A 252 0.79 -7.03 22.50
CA PRO A 252 1.63 -5.85 22.76
C PRO A 252 2.13 -5.87 24.20
N GLN A 253 3.37 -5.45 24.41
CA GLN A 253 4.04 -5.44 25.71
C GLN A 253 4.50 -4.03 26.11
N ARG A 254 5.00 -3.24 25.15
CA ARG A 254 5.50 -1.89 25.39
C ARG A 254 5.18 -1.00 24.20
N GLN A 255 4.40 0.06 24.42
CA GLN A 255 4.15 1.10 23.42
C GLN A 255 5.21 2.20 23.52
N LEU A 256 5.80 2.57 22.40
CA LEU A 256 6.70 3.72 22.25
C LEU A 256 5.97 4.94 21.68
N CYS A 257 5.11 4.73 20.68
CA CYS A 257 4.42 5.78 19.96
C CYS A 257 3.05 5.28 19.49
N THR A 258 2.01 6.12 19.56
CA THR A 258 0.71 5.74 18.97
C THR A 258 0.76 5.89 17.45
N VAL A 259 -0.10 5.15 16.76
CA VAL A 259 -0.24 5.26 15.30
C VAL A 259 -0.62 6.70 14.90
N GLU A 260 -1.50 7.34 15.66
CA GLU A 260 -1.94 8.72 15.42
C GLU A 260 -0.78 9.72 15.57
N ALA A 261 0.03 9.59 16.62
CA ALA A 261 1.18 10.46 16.83
C ALA A 261 2.25 10.28 15.74
N ALA A 262 2.48 9.03 15.31
CA ALA A 262 3.38 8.72 14.21
C ALA A 262 2.88 9.32 12.88
N LEU A 263 1.58 9.20 12.59
CA LEU A 263 0.98 9.82 11.39
C LEU A 263 1.04 11.35 11.42
N GLN A 264 0.79 11.97 12.57
CA GLN A 264 0.91 13.42 12.71
C GLN A 264 2.33 13.89 12.40
N SER A 265 3.35 13.17 12.90
CA SER A 265 4.75 13.48 12.57
C SER A 265 5.07 13.28 11.08
N LEU A 266 4.41 12.33 10.42
CA LEU A 266 4.60 12.02 8.99
C LEU A 266 3.95 13.07 8.09
N LEU A 267 2.80 13.60 8.47
CA LEU A 267 2.02 14.57 7.68
C LEU A 267 2.42 16.03 7.92
N GLN A 268 3.27 16.32 8.92
CA GLN A 268 3.81 17.65 9.12
C GLN A 268 4.78 18.03 8.00
N PRO A 269 4.71 19.27 7.46
CA PRO A 269 5.73 19.77 6.55
C PRO A 269 7.08 19.75 7.27
N GLY A 270 8.10 19.16 6.65
CA GLY A 270 9.44 19.15 7.21
C GLY A 270 9.97 20.58 7.43
N PRO A 271 10.96 20.81 8.32
CA PRO A 271 11.53 22.14 8.59
C PRO A 271 12.18 22.85 7.39
N GLY A 272 12.14 22.28 6.17
CA GLY A 272 12.86 22.75 4.98
C GLY A 272 12.00 23.27 3.83
N GLU A 273 10.67 23.17 3.86
CA GLU A 273 9.80 23.59 2.75
C GLU A 273 9.30 25.05 2.87
N GLY A 274 10.17 25.93 3.34
CA GLY A 274 9.90 27.36 3.58
C GLY A 274 10.57 28.32 2.60
N ARG A 275 10.83 27.92 1.35
CA ARG A 275 11.30 28.84 0.29
C ARG A 275 10.42 28.76 -0.94
N SER A 276 9.32 29.50 -0.90
CA SER A 276 8.57 29.87 -2.10
C SER A 276 9.44 30.78 -2.98
N PRO A 277 9.55 30.54 -4.31
CA PRO A 277 10.03 31.57 -5.22
C PRO A 277 8.98 32.69 -5.26
N GLN A 278 9.39 33.91 -4.95
CA GLN A 278 8.57 35.09 -5.23
C GLN A 278 8.40 35.21 -6.75
N HIS A 279 7.21 34.91 -7.25
CA HIS A 279 6.76 35.38 -8.56
C HIS A 279 5.59 36.33 -8.36
N SER A 280 5.90 37.63 -8.41
CA SER A 280 4.93 38.69 -8.69
C SER A 280 4.44 38.52 -10.13
N GLY A 281 3.15 38.22 -10.32
CA GLY A 281 2.52 38.14 -11.63
C GLY A 281 1.01 38.00 -11.47
N THR A 282 0.30 38.99 -12.01
CA THR A 282 -1.15 39.21 -12.04
C THR A 282 -2.04 37.97 -12.23
N GLU A 283 -3.15 37.93 -11.48
CA GLU A 283 -4.24 36.96 -11.59
C GLU A 283 -4.91 37.00 -12.97
N GLU A 284 -4.77 35.93 -13.73
CA GLU A 284 -5.70 35.57 -14.81
C GLU A 284 -6.31 34.20 -14.48
N THR A 285 -7.63 34.16 -14.32
CA THR A 285 -8.44 32.94 -14.22
C THR A 285 -8.23 32.08 -15.46
N LYS A 286 -7.39 31.04 -15.36
CA LYS A 286 -7.25 30.00 -16.37
C LYS A 286 -8.08 28.78 -15.99
N SER A 287 -8.94 28.38 -16.93
CA SER A 287 -9.62 27.09 -16.96
C SER A 287 -8.62 25.93 -16.78
N PRO A 288 -9.07 24.76 -16.26
CA PRO A 288 -8.17 23.63 -16.04
C PRO A 288 -7.46 23.25 -17.35
N PRO A 289 -6.16 22.91 -17.32
CA PRO A 289 -5.39 22.65 -18.51
C PRO A 289 -6.00 21.45 -19.25
N VAL A 290 -6.35 21.67 -20.52
CA VAL A 290 -6.79 20.63 -21.44
C VAL A 290 -5.63 19.66 -21.64
N GLU A 291 -5.86 18.37 -21.37
CA GLU A 291 -4.85 17.31 -21.52
C GLU A 291 -4.30 17.28 -22.94
N THR A 292 -2.98 17.24 -23.11
CA THR A 292 -2.37 17.12 -24.44
C THR A 292 -2.47 15.68 -24.96
N GLU A 293 -2.56 15.50 -26.28
CA GLU A 293 -2.65 14.17 -26.91
C GLU A 293 -1.49 13.25 -26.50
N GLU A 294 -0.31 13.82 -26.26
CA GLU A 294 0.89 13.10 -25.79
C GLU A 294 0.74 12.60 -24.34
N GLN A 295 0.11 13.38 -23.46
CA GLN A 295 -0.21 12.96 -22.09
C GLN A 295 -1.24 11.84 -22.07
N ILE A 296 -2.23 11.90 -22.96
CA ILE A 296 -3.23 10.86 -23.14
C ILE A 296 -2.56 9.57 -23.65
N ALA A 297 -1.65 9.66 -24.62
CA ALA A 297 -0.92 8.53 -25.16
C ALA A 297 -0.01 7.87 -24.12
N GLN A 298 0.72 8.65 -23.31
CA GLN A 298 1.54 8.10 -22.22
C GLN A 298 0.70 7.43 -21.13
N CYS A 299 -0.47 7.98 -20.81
CA CYS A 299 -1.42 7.35 -19.88
C CYS A 299 -1.95 6.02 -20.44
N GLN A 300 -2.27 5.98 -21.73
CA GLN A 300 -2.73 4.76 -22.41
C GLN A 300 -1.63 3.70 -22.52
N GLN A 301 -0.40 4.11 -22.87
CA GLN A 301 0.76 3.23 -22.91
C GLN A 301 1.03 2.64 -21.54
N TRP A 302 1.02 3.47 -20.49
CA TRP A 302 1.10 2.99 -19.11
C TRP A 302 -0.04 2.00 -18.81
N LEU A 303 -1.32 2.34 -19.01
CA LEU A 303 -2.41 1.36 -18.79
C LEU A 303 -2.26 0.05 -19.59
N SER A 304 -1.61 0.09 -20.75
CA SER A 304 -1.37 -1.09 -21.62
C SER A 304 -0.16 -1.93 -21.23
N GLU A 305 0.93 -1.32 -20.77
CA GLU A 305 2.12 -1.99 -20.26
C GLU A 305 1.79 -2.77 -18.96
N TRP A 306 0.70 -2.39 -18.29
CA TRP A 306 0.18 -3.02 -17.08
C TRP A 306 -0.78 -4.18 -17.43
N GLY A 307 -0.95 -4.45 -18.72
CA GLY A 307 -1.66 -5.59 -19.29
C GLY A 307 -0.77 -6.80 -19.57
N MET A 308 0.55 -6.72 -19.42
CA MET A 308 1.44 -7.85 -19.73
C MET A 308 2.50 -8.00 -18.65
N ASP A 309 2.22 -8.85 -17.66
CA ASP A 309 3.16 -9.77 -17.01
C ASP A 309 2.39 -10.78 -16.14
#